data_AF-A0A1Y2GTY4-F1
#
_entry.id   AF-A0A1Y2GTY4-F1
#
_cell.length_a   1.000
_cell.length_b   1.000
_cell.length_c   1.000
_cell.angle_alpha   90.00
_cell.angle_beta   90.00
_cell.angle_gamma   90.00
#
_symmetry.space_group_name_H-M   'P 1'
#
loop_
_entity.id
_entity.type
_entity.pdbx_description
1 polymer ?
#
loop_
_entity_poly.entity_id
_entity_poly.type
_entity_poly.pdbx_seq_one_letter_code
_entity_poly.pdbx_strand_id
1 'polypeptide(L)'
;MAPQPTGSTSTISGGTSSGTQINVMDSTSTHNEQTRQDLELKLQELIECLLELSITVYDFQSESNALVHQKIQDLIAQLSDIEGFKDKLDMMVPWEVLSYIEDGKNPDLFSKSFVEAVAGENQFTNGKITALKSFEAALMQNLGSTFPDEMLDYQQILKNDEAMKSDPVVNTMLSDDTSSPSVPEQTAEGYSMSNNTSASPPL
;
A
#
# COMPACT_ATOMS: atom_id res chain seq x y z
N MET A 1 -63.88 -15.07 -3.18
CA MET A 1 -64.49 -14.84 -1.85
C MET A 1 -63.81 -15.80 -0.87
N ALA A 2 -63.36 -15.29 0.29
CA ALA A 2 -62.46 -15.87 1.31
C ALA A 2 -60.93 -15.63 1.04
N PRO A 3 -60.11 -15.30 2.09
CA PRO A 3 -59.49 -13.96 2.20
C PRO A 3 -57.94 -13.93 2.37
N GLN A 4 -57.39 -12.73 2.19
CA GLN A 4 -55.99 -12.30 2.42
C GLN A 4 -55.62 -12.27 3.91
N PRO A 5 -54.34 -12.54 4.30
CA PRO A 5 -53.83 -12.21 5.62
C PRO A 5 -53.16 -10.82 5.65
N THR A 6 -53.62 -10.00 6.59
CA THR A 6 -53.09 -8.69 6.97
C THR A 6 -51.86 -8.82 7.87
N GLY A 7 -50.74 -8.20 7.50
CA GLY A 7 -49.60 -7.94 8.39
C GLY A 7 -49.42 -6.44 8.56
N SER A 8 -49.73 -5.93 9.75
CA SER A 8 -49.49 -4.56 10.20
C SER A 8 -48.03 -4.39 10.62
N THR A 9 -47.33 -3.38 10.11
CA THR A 9 -46.09 -2.89 10.70
C THR A 9 -46.05 -1.37 10.63
N SER A 10 -45.78 -0.80 11.80
CA SER A 10 -45.86 0.60 12.17
C SER A 10 -44.82 1.45 11.46
N THR A 11 -45.26 2.51 10.81
CA THR A 11 -44.42 3.57 10.24
C THR A 11 -43.99 4.52 11.36
N ILE A 12 -42.69 4.60 11.66
CA ILE A 12 -42.11 5.65 12.50
C ILE A 12 -41.40 6.64 11.56
N SER A 13 -41.90 7.87 11.59
CA SER A 13 -41.34 9.04 10.90
C SER A 13 -40.53 9.86 11.90
N GLY A 14 -39.33 10.31 11.51
CA GLY A 14 -38.62 11.36 12.23
C GLY A 14 -37.11 11.38 11.96
N GLY A 15 -36.63 12.43 11.28
CA GLY A 15 -35.24 12.89 11.41
C GLY A 15 -34.48 13.12 10.11
N THR A 16 -34.87 14.11 9.31
CA THR A 16 -34.01 14.71 8.29
C THR A 16 -32.92 15.53 8.99
N SER A 17 -31.71 14.99 9.13
CA SER A 17 -30.52 15.80 9.39
C SER A 17 -29.76 15.98 8.09
N SER A 18 -29.73 17.22 7.63
CA SER A 18 -29.02 17.74 6.48
C SER A 18 -27.63 17.14 6.33
N GLY A 19 -27.48 16.21 5.38
CA GLY A 19 -26.18 15.77 4.91
C GLY A 19 -25.56 16.87 4.06
N THR A 20 -24.54 17.53 4.60
CA THR A 20 -23.63 18.35 3.80
C THR A 20 -23.00 17.44 2.75
N GLN A 21 -23.32 17.68 1.48
CA GLN A 21 -22.70 17.01 0.34
C GLN A 21 -21.19 17.30 0.35
N ILE A 22 -20.37 16.28 0.57
CA ILE A 22 -18.95 16.29 0.18
C ILE A 22 -18.88 15.55 -1.16
N ASN A 23 -18.95 16.31 -2.25
CA ASN A 23 -18.99 15.76 -3.62
C ASN A 23 -17.76 16.18 -4.44
N VAL A 24 -16.56 15.93 -3.90
CA VAL A 24 -15.28 16.30 -4.57
C VAL A 24 -14.32 15.10 -4.75
N MET A 25 -14.58 13.93 -4.14
CA MET A 25 -13.62 12.81 -4.13
C MET A 25 -13.85 11.71 -5.20
N ASP A 26 -14.88 11.82 -6.06
CA ASP A 26 -15.36 10.70 -6.90
C ASP A 26 -14.89 10.75 -8.38
N SER A 27 -14.57 11.93 -8.92
CA SER A 27 -14.34 12.09 -10.36
C SER A 27 -12.99 11.56 -10.85
N THR A 28 -11.92 11.71 -10.06
CA THR A 28 -10.56 11.27 -10.45
C THR A 28 -10.39 9.76 -10.39
N SER A 29 -10.95 9.11 -9.36
CA SER A 29 -10.93 7.64 -9.23
C SER A 29 -11.69 6.96 -10.36
N THR A 30 -12.85 7.52 -10.73
CA THR A 30 -13.67 7.00 -11.82
C THR A 30 -13.01 7.16 -13.19
N HIS A 31 -12.30 8.28 -13.42
CA HIS A 31 -11.60 8.52 -14.68
C HIS A 31 -10.41 7.57 -14.89
N ASN A 32 -9.64 7.29 -13.83
CA ASN A 32 -8.52 6.36 -13.89
C ASN A 32 -9.02 4.93 -14.16
N GLU A 33 -10.12 4.51 -13.51
CA GLU A 33 -10.73 3.20 -13.75
C GLU A 33 -11.23 3.04 -15.20
N GLN A 34 -11.85 4.08 -15.77
CA GLN A 34 -12.25 4.06 -17.17
C GLN A 34 -11.03 3.95 -18.11
N THR A 35 -9.99 4.74 -17.85
CA THR A 35 -8.75 4.70 -18.66
C THR A 35 -8.05 3.34 -18.57
N ARG A 36 -8.06 2.73 -17.37
CA ARG A 36 -7.56 1.38 -17.13
C ARG A 36 -8.35 0.34 -17.91
N GLN A 37 -9.68 0.44 -17.91
CA GLN A 37 -10.55 -0.47 -18.66
C GLN A 37 -10.38 -0.33 -20.17
N ASP A 38 -10.22 0.89 -20.68
CA ASP A 38 -9.93 1.13 -22.10
C ASP A 38 -8.58 0.51 -22.51
N LEU A 39 -7.57 0.61 -21.62
CA LEU A 39 -6.27 -0.04 -21.81
C LEU A 39 -6.39 -1.57 -21.80
N GLU A 40 -7.17 -2.16 -20.90
CA GLU A 40 -7.42 -3.61 -20.86
C GLU A 40 -8.04 -4.11 -22.16
N LEU A 41 -9.05 -3.40 -22.68
CA LEU A 41 -9.68 -3.74 -23.95
C LEU A 41 -8.68 -3.69 -25.10
N LYS A 42 -7.81 -2.68 -25.14
CA LYS A 42 -6.76 -2.55 -26.16
C LYS A 42 -5.69 -3.65 -26.05
N LEU A 43 -5.30 -4.04 -24.85
CA LEU A 43 -4.40 -5.18 -24.63
C LEU A 43 -5.03 -6.50 -25.10
N GLN A 44 -6.33 -6.69 -24.86
CA GLN A 44 -7.04 -7.87 -25.34
C GLN A 44 -7.13 -7.90 -26.88
N GLU A 45 -7.40 -6.75 -27.51
CA GLU A 45 -7.39 -6.60 -28.97
C GLU A 45 -6.02 -6.92 -29.57
N LEU A 46 -4.94 -6.52 -28.89
CA LEU A 46 -3.55 -6.83 -29.28
C LEU A 46 -3.26 -8.33 -29.23
N ILE A 47 -3.67 -9.00 -28.14
CA ILE A 47 -3.49 -10.45 -28.00
C ILE A 47 -4.24 -11.20 -29.10
N GLU A 48 -5.46 -10.78 -29.43
CA GLU A 48 -6.24 -11.36 -30.53
C GLU A 48 -5.53 -11.15 -31.88
N CYS A 49 -5.02 -9.95 -32.15
CA CYS A 49 -4.26 -9.66 -33.36
C CYS A 49 -3.02 -10.56 -33.49
N LEU A 50 -2.28 -10.78 -32.40
CA LEU A 50 -1.13 -11.68 -32.35
C LEU A 50 -1.53 -13.14 -32.61
N LEU A 51 -2.67 -13.58 -32.08
CA LEU A 51 -3.19 -14.92 -32.32
C LEU A 51 -3.59 -15.11 -33.79
N GLU A 52 -4.36 -14.18 -34.35
CA GLU A 52 -4.77 -14.20 -35.75
C GLU A 52 -3.56 -14.18 -36.70
N LEU A 53 -2.56 -13.35 -36.38
CA LEU A 53 -1.30 -13.32 -37.12
C LEU A 53 -0.58 -14.67 -37.06
N SER A 54 -0.51 -15.28 -35.88
CA SER A 54 0.11 -16.60 -35.70
C SER A 54 -0.59 -17.68 -36.52
N ILE A 55 -1.92 -17.68 -36.59
CA ILE A 55 -2.70 -18.61 -37.42
C ILE A 55 -2.44 -18.37 -38.90
N THR A 56 -2.45 -17.10 -39.34
CA THR A 56 -2.22 -16.73 -40.75
C THR A 56 -0.82 -17.09 -41.21
N VAL A 57 0.19 -16.93 -40.34
CA VAL A 57 1.58 -17.32 -40.62
C VAL A 57 1.74 -18.84 -40.62
N TYR A 58 1.00 -19.55 -39.77
CA TYR A 58 1.03 -21.02 -39.73
C TYR A 58 0.46 -21.65 -41.02
N ASP A 59 -0.66 -21.13 -41.54
CA ASP A 59 -1.27 -21.57 -42.82
C ASP A 59 -0.90 -20.62 -43.98
N PHE A 60 0.36 -20.23 -44.05
CA PHE A 60 0.80 -19.24 -45.03
C PHE A 60 0.71 -19.77 -46.47
N GLN A 61 0.03 -19.01 -47.32
CA GLN A 61 -0.06 -19.21 -48.76
C GLN A 61 0.34 -17.93 -49.51
N SER A 62 0.78 -18.01 -50.76
CA SER A 62 1.19 -16.83 -51.54
C SER A 62 0.10 -15.75 -51.64
N GLU A 63 -1.18 -16.15 -51.61
CA GLU A 63 -2.34 -15.25 -51.62
C GLU A 63 -2.55 -14.52 -50.27
N SER A 64 -2.06 -15.09 -49.17
CA SER A 64 -2.17 -14.53 -47.82
C SER A 64 -1.10 -13.47 -47.50
N ASN A 65 -0.14 -13.24 -48.40
CA ASN A 65 0.96 -12.29 -48.18
C ASN A 65 0.45 -10.87 -47.87
N ALA A 66 -0.54 -10.38 -48.61
CA ALA A 66 -1.14 -9.08 -48.36
C ALA A 66 -1.84 -9.01 -46.99
N LEU A 67 -2.51 -10.10 -46.58
CA LEU A 67 -3.20 -10.19 -45.29
C LEU A 67 -2.21 -10.17 -44.11
N VAL A 68 -1.10 -10.92 -44.20
CA VAL A 68 -0.03 -10.89 -43.19
C VAL A 68 0.55 -9.49 -43.05
N HIS A 69 0.85 -8.83 -44.17
CA HIS A 69 1.35 -7.45 -44.13
C HIS A 69 0.36 -6.49 -43.47
N GLN A 70 -0.94 -6.62 -43.77
CA GLN A 70 -1.98 -5.83 -43.11
C GLN A 70 -1.99 -6.09 -41.60
N LYS A 71 -2.01 -7.35 -41.16
CA LYS A 71 -2.00 -7.72 -39.74
C LYS A 71 -0.78 -7.20 -38.98
N ILE A 72 0.40 -7.17 -39.61
CA ILE A 72 1.59 -6.55 -39.03
C ILE A 72 1.41 -5.05 -38.87
N GLN A 73 0.82 -4.36 -39.85
CA GLN A 73 0.55 -2.92 -39.72
C GLN A 73 -0.49 -2.63 -38.63
N ASP A 74 -1.54 -3.46 -38.53
CA ASP A 74 -2.55 -3.37 -37.48
C ASP A 74 -1.90 -3.55 -36.09
N LEU A 75 -0.99 -4.52 -35.95
CA LEU A 75 -0.23 -4.75 -34.71
C LEU A 75 0.62 -3.54 -34.33
N ILE A 76 1.33 -2.92 -35.29
CA ILE A 76 2.14 -1.73 -35.05
C ILE A 76 1.25 -0.56 -34.59
N ALA A 77 0.09 -0.38 -35.23
CA ALA A 77 -0.87 0.66 -34.86
C ALA A 77 -1.40 0.44 -33.42
N GLN A 78 -1.78 -0.80 -33.07
CA GLN A 78 -2.25 -1.14 -31.73
C GLN A 78 -1.17 -0.93 -30.65
N LEU A 79 0.09 -1.27 -30.93
CA LEU A 79 1.20 -1.00 -30.01
C LEU A 79 1.42 0.51 -29.80
N SER A 80 1.32 1.30 -30.87
CA SER A 80 1.40 2.77 -30.78
C SER A 80 0.24 3.35 -29.98
N ASP A 81 -0.97 2.80 -30.13
CA ASP A 81 -2.13 3.23 -29.36
C ASP A 81 -1.93 2.95 -27.87
N ILE A 82 -1.40 1.77 -27.51
CA ILE A 82 -1.09 1.37 -26.13
C ILE A 82 -0.06 2.31 -25.49
N GLU A 83 0.98 2.71 -26.23
CA GLU A 83 1.96 3.69 -25.76
C GLU A 83 1.29 5.03 -25.38
N GLY A 84 0.26 5.44 -26.13
CA GLY A 84 -0.53 6.63 -25.85
C GLY A 84 -1.37 6.60 -24.56
N PHE A 85 -1.53 5.44 -23.90
CA PHE A 85 -2.18 5.34 -22.59
C PHE A 85 -1.21 5.57 -21.42
N LYS A 86 0.10 5.44 -21.62
CA LYS A 86 1.12 5.61 -20.57
C LYS A 86 0.95 6.92 -19.79
N ASP A 87 0.73 8.02 -20.50
CA ASP A 87 0.70 9.35 -19.88
C ASP A 87 -0.69 9.70 -19.29
N LYS A 88 -1.71 8.86 -19.53
CA LYS A 88 -3.08 9.04 -19.04
C LYS A 88 -3.36 8.28 -17.74
N LEU A 89 -2.50 7.31 -17.40
CA LEU A 89 -2.67 6.41 -16.28
C LEU A 89 -1.71 6.81 -15.15
N ASP A 90 -2.25 7.49 -14.13
CA ASP A 90 -1.49 7.80 -12.91
C ASP A 90 -1.68 6.67 -11.90
N MET A 91 -0.88 5.61 -12.02
CA MET A 91 -0.87 4.50 -11.06
C MET A 91 0.55 4.04 -10.74
N MET A 92 0.80 3.78 -9.47
CA MET A 92 2.06 3.23 -8.99
C MET A 92 1.93 1.73 -8.75
N VAL A 93 2.79 0.94 -9.40
CA VAL A 93 2.87 -0.51 -9.20
C VAL A 93 4.13 -0.81 -8.40
N PRO A 94 4.03 -1.47 -7.23
CA PRO A 94 5.21 -1.91 -6.47
C PRO A 94 6.08 -2.85 -7.30
N TRP A 95 7.39 -2.68 -7.23
CA TRP A 95 8.35 -3.49 -7.99
C TRP A 95 8.23 -4.99 -7.65
N GLU A 96 7.92 -5.31 -6.40
CA GLU A 96 7.75 -6.69 -5.94
C GLU A 96 6.63 -7.41 -6.68
N VAL A 97 5.58 -6.69 -7.10
CA VAL A 97 4.47 -7.27 -7.88
C VAL A 97 4.95 -7.70 -9.27
N LEU A 98 5.89 -6.98 -9.88
CA LEU A 98 6.46 -7.35 -11.18
C LEU A 98 7.21 -8.68 -11.09
N SER A 99 7.96 -8.91 -10.01
CA SER A 99 8.64 -10.19 -9.79
C SER A 99 7.65 -11.37 -9.66
N TYR A 100 6.46 -11.15 -9.10
CA TYR A 100 5.42 -12.18 -9.06
C TYR A 100 4.90 -12.52 -10.47
N ILE A 101 4.74 -11.50 -11.32
CA ILE A 101 4.31 -11.69 -12.71
C ILE A 101 5.38 -12.44 -13.53
N GLU A 102 6.64 -12.06 -13.40
CA GLU A 102 7.77 -12.72 -14.08
C GLU A 102 7.90 -14.20 -13.70
N ASP A 103 7.64 -14.53 -12.43
CA ASP A 103 7.61 -15.90 -11.93
C ASP A 103 6.33 -16.68 -12.31
N GLY A 104 5.35 -16.05 -12.97
CA GLY A 104 4.05 -16.63 -13.28
C GLY A 104 3.16 -16.89 -12.05
N LYS A 105 3.39 -16.19 -10.94
CA LYS A 105 2.58 -16.25 -9.71
C LYS A 105 1.44 -15.24 -9.78
N ASN A 106 0.36 -15.50 -9.05
CA ASN A 106 -0.73 -14.53 -8.93
C ASN A 106 -0.25 -13.29 -8.13
N PRO A 107 -0.31 -12.07 -8.69
CA PRO A 107 0.06 -10.83 -7.99
C PRO A 107 -0.78 -10.56 -6.73
N ASP A 108 -2.01 -11.08 -6.62
CA ASP A 108 -2.84 -10.94 -5.42
C ASP A 108 -2.19 -11.57 -4.18
N LEU A 109 -1.29 -12.54 -4.37
CA LEU A 109 -0.57 -13.16 -3.28
C LEU A 109 0.37 -12.15 -2.60
N PHE A 110 0.96 -11.21 -3.35
CA PHE A 110 1.73 -10.12 -2.76
C PHE A 110 0.84 -9.26 -1.86
N SER A 111 -0.30 -8.80 -2.38
CA SER A 111 -1.25 -7.98 -1.62
C SER A 111 -1.70 -8.69 -0.34
N LYS A 112 -2.00 -9.99 -0.43
CA LYS A 112 -2.35 -10.82 0.72
C LYS A 112 -1.22 -10.87 1.74
N SER A 113 -0.02 -11.26 1.33
CA SER A 113 1.14 -11.39 2.23
C SER A 113 1.52 -10.05 2.86
N PHE A 114 1.40 -8.95 2.12
CA PHE A 114 1.65 -7.61 2.63
C PHE A 114 0.64 -7.25 3.73
N VAL A 115 -0.66 -7.45 3.49
CA VAL A 115 -1.70 -7.19 4.50
C VAL A 115 -1.51 -8.07 5.73
N GLU A 116 -1.20 -9.36 5.54
CA GLU A 116 -0.92 -10.29 6.64
C GLU A 116 0.31 -9.86 7.46
N ALA A 117 1.40 -9.44 6.80
CA ALA A 117 2.60 -8.96 7.47
C ALA A 117 2.34 -7.67 8.26
N VAL A 118 1.60 -6.71 7.69
CA VAL A 118 1.22 -5.47 8.37
C VAL A 118 0.35 -5.78 9.60
N ALA A 119 -0.62 -6.69 9.47
CA ALA A 119 -1.46 -7.08 10.59
C ALA A 119 -0.64 -7.76 11.70
N GLY A 120 0.28 -8.66 11.33
CA GLY A 120 1.18 -9.33 12.26
C GLY A 120 2.10 -8.36 13.01
N GLU A 121 2.73 -7.44 12.29
CA GLU A 121 3.65 -6.46 12.90
C GLU A 121 2.91 -5.47 13.80
N ASN A 122 1.68 -5.08 13.44
CA ASN A 122 0.84 -4.24 14.29
C ASN A 122 0.50 -4.96 15.60
N GLN A 123 0.05 -6.21 15.53
CA GLN A 123 -0.22 -7.01 16.74
C GLN A 123 1.03 -7.20 17.60
N PHE A 124 2.16 -7.50 16.96
CA PHE A 124 3.43 -7.68 17.66
C PHE A 124 3.87 -6.40 18.37
N THR A 125 3.78 -5.25 17.69
CA THR A 125 4.08 -3.93 18.28
C THR A 125 3.14 -3.61 19.43
N ASN A 126 1.84 -3.86 19.28
CA ASN A 126 0.88 -3.67 20.37
C ASN A 126 1.16 -4.58 21.57
N GLY A 127 1.62 -5.82 21.32
CA GLY A 127 2.09 -6.74 22.35
C GLY A 127 3.29 -6.19 23.13
N LYS A 128 4.29 -5.62 22.44
CA LYS A 128 5.43 -4.94 23.09
C LYS A 128 4.99 -3.77 23.95
N ILE A 129 4.10 -2.91 23.43
CA ILE A 129 3.57 -1.77 24.17
C ILE A 129 2.84 -2.24 25.43
N THR A 130 2.02 -3.29 25.31
CA THR A 130 1.27 -3.85 26.44
C THR A 130 2.21 -4.45 27.49
N ALA A 131 3.24 -5.17 27.07
CA ALA A 131 4.24 -5.73 27.97
C ALA A 131 5.03 -4.64 28.71
N LEU A 132 5.43 -3.57 28.01
CA LEU A 132 6.11 -2.42 28.62
C LEU A 132 5.22 -1.72 29.64
N LYS A 133 3.94 -1.48 29.32
CA LYS A 133 2.97 -0.90 30.27
C LYS A 133 2.76 -1.78 31.51
N SER A 134 2.69 -3.10 31.33
CA SER A 134 2.59 -4.03 32.46
C SER A 134 3.86 -4.03 33.32
N PHE A 135 5.04 -3.92 32.70
CA PHE A 135 6.30 -3.83 33.40
C PHE A 135 6.41 -2.52 34.19
N GLU A 136 6.04 -1.40 33.58
CA GLU A 136 5.97 -0.10 34.23
C GLU A 136 5.06 -0.15 35.47
N ALA A 137 3.84 -0.68 35.33
CA ALA A 137 2.91 -0.81 36.45
C ALA A 137 3.48 -1.67 37.60
N ALA A 138 4.11 -2.80 37.28
CA ALA A 138 4.75 -3.66 38.27
C ALA A 138 5.95 -2.97 38.95
N LEU A 139 6.75 -2.23 38.18
CA LEU A 139 7.88 -1.48 38.72
C LEU A 139 7.40 -0.37 39.65
N MET A 140 6.38 0.40 39.26
CA MET A 140 5.76 1.44 40.09
C MET A 140 5.18 0.87 41.39
N GLN A 141 4.58 -0.32 41.33
CA GLN A 141 4.06 -0.99 42.52
C GLN A 141 5.19 -1.37 43.50
N ASN A 142 6.27 -1.98 43.02
CA ASN A 142 7.40 -2.38 43.86
C ASN A 142 8.14 -1.17 44.44
N LEU A 143 8.34 -0.13 43.63
CA LEU A 143 8.93 1.13 44.09
C LEU A 143 8.03 1.81 45.12
N GLY A 144 6.71 1.86 44.92
CA GLY A 144 5.76 2.42 45.88
C GLY A 144 5.76 1.69 47.23
N SER A 145 6.03 0.39 47.23
CA SER A 145 6.17 -0.38 48.48
C SER A 145 7.52 -0.17 49.18
N THR A 146 8.59 0.19 48.45
CA THR A 146 9.95 0.27 48.99
C THR A 146 10.35 1.71 49.34
N PHE A 147 9.87 2.68 48.57
CA PHE A 147 10.21 4.11 48.61
C PHE A 147 8.94 4.96 48.45
N PRO A 148 8.09 5.04 49.50
CA PRO A 148 6.78 5.66 49.39
C PRO A 148 6.83 7.19 49.25
N ASP A 149 7.81 7.86 49.88
CA ASP A 149 7.93 9.32 49.84
C ASP A 149 8.43 9.80 48.47
N GLU A 150 9.45 9.13 47.92
CA GLU A 150 10.01 9.43 46.61
C GLU A 150 9.02 9.13 45.47
N MET A 151 8.17 8.13 45.64
CA MET A 151 7.11 7.81 44.68
C MET A 151 5.99 8.85 44.66
N LEU A 152 5.74 9.54 45.77
CA LEU A 152 4.76 10.63 45.83
C LEU A 152 5.23 11.82 44.97
N ASP A 153 6.52 12.16 45.07
CA ASP A 153 7.15 13.22 44.27
C ASP A 153 7.17 12.84 42.78
N TYR A 154 7.51 11.59 42.44
CA TYR A 154 7.48 11.10 41.06
C TYR A 154 6.07 11.18 40.42
N GLN A 155 5.03 10.81 41.17
CA GLN A 155 3.65 10.91 40.68
C GLN A 155 3.20 12.36 40.47
N GLN A 156 3.68 13.31 41.27
CA GLN A 156 3.41 14.74 41.06
C GLN A 156 4.05 15.25 39.77
N ILE A 157 5.28 14.81 39.46
CA ILE A 157 5.97 15.16 38.21
C ILE A 157 5.22 14.58 37.00
N LEU A 158 4.82 13.31 37.03
CA LEU A 158 4.05 12.68 35.94
C LEU A 158 2.71 13.40 35.69
N LYS A 159 1.97 13.75 36.75
CA LYS A 159 0.71 14.49 36.62
C LYS A 159 0.90 15.88 36.03
N ASN A 160 1.99 16.56 36.38
CA ASN A 160 2.32 17.87 35.82
C ASN A 160 2.72 17.77 34.34
N ASP A 161 3.43 16.71 33.93
CA ASP A 161 3.83 16.47 32.54
C ASP A 161 2.62 16.14 31.64
N GLU A 162 1.72 15.26 32.10
CA GLU A 162 0.47 14.94 31.39
C GLU A 162 -0.47 16.17 31.29
N ALA A 163 -0.52 17.02 32.31
CA ALA A 163 -1.27 18.27 32.27
C ALA A 163 -0.70 19.25 31.23
N MET A 164 0.63 19.34 31.11
CA MET A 164 1.32 20.20 30.14
C MET A 164 1.07 19.75 28.68
N LYS A 165 0.80 18.46 28.47
CA LYS A 165 0.43 17.89 27.17
C LYS A 165 -1.05 18.09 26.79
N SER A 166 -1.89 18.49 27.74
CA SER A 166 -3.36 18.59 27.61
C SER A 166 -3.90 20.00 27.37
N ASP A 167 -3.06 21.04 27.34
CA ASP A 167 -3.47 22.41 27.01
C ASP A 167 -3.79 22.56 25.50
N PRO A 168 -4.99 23.08 25.13
CA PRO A 168 -5.47 23.09 23.74
C PRO A 168 -4.83 24.14 22.83
N VAL A 169 -3.78 24.85 23.26
CA VAL A 169 -3.13 25.92 22.47
C VAL A 169 -1.88 25.44 21.71
N VAL A 170 -1.37 24.24 21.98
CA VAL A 170 -0.16 23.72 21.28
C VAL A 170 -0.51 22.81 20.09
N ASN A 171 -1.80 22.66 19.73
CA ASN A 171 -2.17 21.88 18.54
C ASN A 171 -2.26 22.73 17.25
N THR A 172 -1.83 24.00 17.27
CA THR A 172 -1.79 24.90 16.09
C THR A 172 -0.38 25.38 15.74
N MET A 173 0.67 24.96 16.45
CA MET A 173 2.05 25.38 16.16
C MET A 173 3.01 24.18 16.16
N LEU A 174 2.74 23.21 15.29
CA LEU A 174 3.76 22.33 14.74
C LEU A 174 3.36 21.84 13.33
N SER A 175 2.91 22.79 12.50
CA SER A 175 2.78 22.61 11.06
C SER A 175 3.62 23.70 10.40
N ASP A 176 4.92 23.45 10.28
CA ASP A 176 5.83 24.00 9.26
C ASP A 176 7.28 23.68 9.66
N ASP A 177 7.74 22.46 9.36
CA ASP A 177 9.07 22.24 8.79
C ASP A 177 9.17 20.80 8.26
N THR A 178 8.58 20.55 7.08
CA THR A 178 8.96 19.41 6.24
C THR A 178 9.95 19.90 5.17
N SER A 179 11.06 20.48 5.60
CA SER A 179 12.25 20.51 4.75
C SER A 179 12.81 19.07 4.66
N SER A 180 12.75 18.53 3.44
CA SER A 180 13.28 17.20 3.09
C SER A 180 14.73 17.01 3.56
N PRO A 181 15.11 15.87 4.16
CA PRO A 181 16.51 15.49 4.17
C PRO A 181 16.84 14.82 2.84
N SER A 182 17.70 15.48 2.08
CA SER A 182 18.37 14.94 0.90
C SER A 182 19.11 13.65 1.27
N VAL A 183 18.89 12.58 0.51
CA VAL A 183 19.63 11.32 0.59
C VAL A 183 21.09 11.57 0.15
N PRO A 184 22.11 11.25 0.94
CA PRO A 184 23.47 11.13 0.42
C PRO A 184 23.63 9.74 -0.23
N GLU A 185 23.92 9.79 -1.52
CA GLU A 185 24.45 8.75 -2.38
C GLU A 185 25.63 8.00 -1.72
N GLN A 186 25.46 6.70 -1.42
CA GLN A 186 26.56 5.80 -1.08
C GLN A 186 26.96 4.99 -2.31
N THR A 187 28.05 5.44 -2.92
CA THR A 187 28.85 4.69 -3.87
C THR A 187 29.47 3.47 -3.19
N ALA A 188 29.42 2.33 -3.89
CA ALA A 188 29.97 1.06 -3.46
C ALA A 188 31.50 1.06 -3.57
N GLU A 189 32.22 0.92 -2.44
CA GLU A 189 33.62 0.46 -2.44
C GLU A 189 33.96 -0.39 -1.19
N GLY A 190 34.26 -1.68 -1.44
CA GLY A 190 35.38 -2.45 -0.87
C GLY A 190 35.52 -2.62 0.65
N TYR A 191 34.97 -3.71 1.20
CA TYR A 191 35.50 -4.32 2.42
C TYR A 191 36.59 -5.36 2.07
N SER A 192 37.87 -5.04 2.32
CA SER A 192 38.94 -6.04 2.35
C SER A 192 39.12 -6.57 3.78
N MET A 193 38.97 -7.88 4.00
CA MET A 193 39.38 -8.53 5.25
C MET A 193 40.91 -8.52 5.35
N SER A 194 41.47 -7.90 6.38
CA SER A 194 42.87 -8.08 6.77
C SER A 194 42.99 -9.19 7.82
N ASN A 195 43.71 -10.26 7.45
CA ASN A 195 44.08 -11.38 8.32
C ASN A 195 45.09 -10.94 9.38
N ASN A 196 44.84 -11.28 10.64
CA ASN A 196 45.82 -11.22 11.71
C ASN A 196 46.56 -12.56 11.81
N THR A 197 47.75 -12.64 11.23
CA THR A 197 48.64 -13.81 11.35
C THR A 197 49.55 -13.62 12.56
N SER A 198 49.35 -14.46 13.57
CA SER A 198 50.29 -14.70 14.67
C SER A 198 51.60 -15.27 14.13
N ALA A 199 52.69 -14.51 14.20
CA ALA A 199 54.05 -14.96 13.90
C ALA A 199 54.80 -15.25 15.20
N SER A 200 55.27 -16.49 15.36
CA SER A 200 56.25 -16.89 16.38
C SER A 200 57.67 -16.45 15.95
N PRO A 201 58.57 -16.10 16.88
CA PRO A 201 59.95 -15.74 16.56
C PRO A 201 60.90 -16.97 16.60
N PRO A 202 62.07 -16.91 15.93
CA PRO A 202 62.94 -18.06 15.77
C PRO A 202 64.07 -18.13 16.80
N LEU A 203 64.37 -19.33 17.28
CA LEU A 203 65.67 -20.04 17.22
C LEU A 203 65.51 -21.45 17.80
#